data_AF-A0A3D0S808-F1
#
_entry.id   AF-A0A3D0S808-F1
#
_cell.length_a   1.000
_cell.length_b   1.000
_cell.length_c   1.000
_cell.angle_alpha   90.00
_cell.angle_beta   90.00
_cell.angle_gamma   90.00
#
_symmetry.space_group_name_H-M   'P 1'
#
loop_
_entity.id
_entity.type
_entity.pdbx_description
1 polymer ?
#
loop_
_entity_poly.entity_id
_entity_poly.type
_entity_poly.pdbx_seq_one_letter_code
_entity_poly.pdbx_strand_id
1 'polypeptide(L)' 'AAEAEAAQIASSLGIEDRLLTQPLRTLSGGQRRRVELARILFSGAETLLLDEPT' A
#
# COMPACT_ATOMS: atom_id res chain seq x y z
N ALA A 1 9.09 14.45 0.29
CA ALA A 1 7.62 14.62 0.22
C ALA A 1 6.95 13.31 -0.16
N ALA A 2 7.14 12.81 -1.39
CA ALA A 2 6.56 11.56 -1.88
C ALA A 2 6.79 10.33 -0.97
N GLU A 3 8.00 10.15 -0.44
CA GLU A 3 8.30 9.02 0.46
C GLU A 3 7.54 9.09 1.78
N ALA A 4 7.41 10.30 2.36
CA ALA A 4 6.66 10.50 3.59
C ALA A 4 5.15 10.26 3.39
N GLU A 5 4.62 10.68 2.25
CA GLU A 5 3.23 10.42 1.86
C GLU A 5 2.97 8.92 1.63
N ALA A 6 3.85 8.25 0.90
CA ALA A 6 3.77 6.80 0.68
C ALA A 6 3.82 6.02 2.02
N ALA A 7 4.69 6.44 2.95
CA ALA A 7 4.77 5.85 4.29
C ALA A 7 3.49 6.07 5.09
N GLN A 8 2.89 7.27 5.02
CA GLN A 8 1.60 7.56 5.68
C GLN A 8 0.46 6.71 5.12
N ILE A 9 0.36 6.55 3.80
CA ILE A 9 -0.64 5.68 3.16
C ILE A 9 -0.43 4.22 3.59
N ALA A 10 0.82 3.75 3.55
CA ALA A 10 1.15 2.38 3.93
C ALA A 10 0.80 2.09 5.40
N SER A 11 1.13 3.01 6.31
CA SER A 11 0.76 2.93 7.73
C SER A 11 -0.76 2.90 7.91
N SER A 12 -1.50 3.72 7.16
CA SER A 12 -2.98 3.78 7.24
C SER A 12 -3.65 2.48 6.79
N LEU A 13 -2.98 1.72 5.91
CA LEU A 13 -3.42 0.39 5.47
C LEU A 13 -2.94 -0.73 6.40
N GLY A 14 -2.20 -0.44 7.47
CA GLY A 14 -1.68 -1.43 8.41
C GLY A 14 -0.47 -2.20 7.87
N ILE A 15 0.31 -1.60 6.96
CA ILE A 15 1.61 -2.12 6.54
C ILE A 15 2.64 -1.65 7.58
N GLU A 16 3.18 -2.59 8.35
CA GLU A 16 4.22 -2.28 9.33
C GLU A 16 5.51 -1.80 8.65
N ASP A 17 6.21 -0.83 9.26
CA ASP A 17 7.43 -0.23 8.72
C ASP A 17 8.50 -1.26 8.34
N ARG A 18 8.63 -2.33 9.13
CA ARG A 18 9.58 -3.43 8.87
C ARG A 18 9.32 -4.18 7.55
N LEU A 19 8.13 -4.04 6.97
CA LEU A 19 7.76 -4.66 5.69
C LEU A 19 8.15 -3.77 4.50
N LEU A 20 8.30 -2.46 4.70
CA LEU A 20 8.62 -1.51 3.62
C LEU A 20 10.00 -1.77 3.00
N THR A 21 10.90 -2.38 3.77
CA THR A 21 12.26 -2.74 3.33
C THR A 21 12.36 -4.20 2.86
N GLN A 22 11.29 -4.98 2.93
CA GLN A 22 11.30 -6.38 2.53
C GLN A 22 11.02 -6.56 1.04
N PRO A 23 11.63 -7.57 0.39
CA PRO A 23 11.28 -7.92 -0.98
C PRO A 23 9.81 -8.34 -1.09
N LEU A 24 9.05 -7.83 -2.07
CA LEU A 24 7.61 -8.14 -2.24
C LEU A 24 7.28 -9.64 -2.23
N ARG A 25 8.18 -10.50 -2.75
CA ARG A 25 8.00 -11.95 -2.79
C ARG A 25 7.93 -12.61 -1.40
N THR A 26 8.45 -11.95 -0.36
CA THR A 26 8.45 -12.48 1.01
C THR A 26 7.19 -12.09 1.79
N LEU A 27 6.37 -11.19 1.24
CA LEU A 27 5.13 -10.75 1.86
C LEU A 27 4.01 -11.80 1.71
N SER A 28 3.13 -11.88 2.71
CA SER A 28 1.90 -12.68 2.62
C SER A 28 0.96 -12.14 1.52
N GLY A 29 -0.02 -12.94 1.11
CA GLY A 29 -1.01 -12.50 0.11
C GLY A 29 -1.75 -11.23 0.52
N GLY A 30 -2.21 -11.16 1.78
CA GLY A 30 -2.87 -9.96 2.31
C GLY A 30 -1.94 -8.74 2.42
N GLN A 31 -0.67 -8.94 2.77
CA GLN A 31 0.33 -7.85 2.75
C GLN A 31 0.56 -7.32 1.34
N ARG A 32 0.68 -8.20 0.34
CA ARG A 32 0.81 -7.78 -1.07
C ARG A 32 -0.40 -7.01 -1.56
N ARG A 33 -1.61 -7.49 -1.25
CA ARG A 33 -2.86 -6.80 -1.62
C ARG A 33 -2.95 -5.40 -1.03
N ARG A 34 -2.53 -5.23 0.23
CA ARG A 34 -2.42 -3.90 0.86
C ARG A 34 -1.38 -3.00 0.18
N VAL A 35 -0.23 -3.53 -0.23
CA VAL A 35 0.77 -2.76 -0.99
C VAL A 35 0.22 -2.32 -2.35
N GLU A 36 -0.53 -3.18 -3.03
CA GLU A 36 -1.20 -2.83 -4.29
C GLU A 36 -2.23 -1.71 -4.09
N LEU A 37 -3.04 -1.80 -3.04
CA LEU A 37 -3.99 -0.73 -2.68
C LEU A 37 -3.25 0.58 -2.35
N ALA A 38 -2.13 0.53 -1.61
CA ALA A 38 -1.31 1.69 -1.32
C ALA A 38 -0.80 2.37 -2.60
N ARG A 39 -0.37 1.58 -3.60
CA ARG A 39 0.08 2.09 -4.90
C ARG A 39 -1.05 2.76 -5.68
N ILE A 40 -2.27 2.22 -5.61
CA ILE A 40 -3.44 2.82 -6.26
C ILE A 40 -3.78 4.16 -5.61
N LEU A 41 -3.80 4.23 -4.28
CA LEU A 41 -4.07 5.48 -3.56
C LEU A 41 -3.00 6.54 -3.81
N PHE A 42 -1.73 6.13 -3.89
CA PHE A 42 -0.60 7.03 -4.19
C PHE A 42 -0.59 7.50 -5.65
N SER A 43 -1.32 6.86 -6.56
CA SER A 43 -1.31 7.21 -7.99
C SER A 43 -1.86 8.61 -8.31
N GLY A 44 -2.55 9.25 -7.35
CA GLY A 44 -3.18 10.56 -7.54
C GLY A 44 -4.42 10.51 -8.42
N ALA A 45 -5.03 9.33 -8.61
CA ALA A 45 -6.28 9.20 -9.33
C ALA A 45 -7.40 10.01 -8.65
N GLU A 46 -8.11 10.83 -9.43
CA GLU A 46 -9.23 11.65 -8.93
C GLU A 46 -10.46 10.81 -8.59
N THR A 47 -10.61 9.64 -9.21
CA THR A 47 -11.72 8.72 -8.98
C THR A 47 -11.21 7.28 -8.99
N LEU A 48 -11.67 6.49 -8.01
CA LEU A 48 -11.33 5.08 -7.86
C LEU A 48 -12.60 4.25 -7.78
N LEU A 49 -12.66 3.19 -8.58
CA LEU A 49 -13.68 2.15 -8.47
C LEU A 49 -13.00 0.88 -7.98
N LEU A 50 -13.38 0.44 -6.78
CA LEU A 50 -12.82 -0.73 -6.12
C LEU A 50 -13.94 -1.75 -5.91
N ASP A 51 -13.70 -2.99 -6.34
CA ASP A 51 -14.58 -4.13 -6.04
C ASP A 51 -13.85 -5.03 -5.04
N GLU A 52 -14.48 -5.27 -3.89
CA GLU A 52 -13.93 -6.04 -2.76
C GLU A 52 -12.46 -5.70 -2.39
N PRO A 53 -12.17 -4.49 -1.85
CA PRO A 53 -10.79 -4.05 -1.56
C PRO A 53 -10.17 -4.64 -0.27
N THR A 54 -10.69 -5.76 0.25
CA THR A 54 -10.23 -6.39 1.50
C THR A 54 -9.15 -7.46 1.31
#